data_AF-A0A3Q7YBJ2-F1
#
_entry.id   AF-A0A3Q7YBJ2-F1
#
_cell.length_a   1.000
_cell.length_b   1.000
_cell.length_c   1.000
_cell.angle_alpha   90.00
_cell.angle_beta   90.00
_cell.angle_gamma   90.00
#
_symmetry.space_group_name_H-M   'P 1'
#
loop_
_entity.id
_entity.type
_entity.pdbx_description
1 polymer ?
#
loop_
_entity_poly.entity_id
_entity_poly.type
_entity_poly.pdbx_seq_one_letter_code
_entity_poly.pdbx_strand_id
1 'polypeptide(L)'
;WLPCRVASRALTSVITSQYVDPYPSWGAIPELTLERWFDKFGEKVAWLPEHNFQIKNIFNTKGSMRLSDMLMQARKKRKCPTWMGETVWNDLEKIWMDPSFKKISNQAKKNRASSKGGAVHTGGSISIAEHTIRLAEELGRDPTLDEVF
;
A
#
# COMPACT_ATOMS: atom_id res chain seq x y z
N TRP A 1 7.88 -0.22 8.90
CA TRP A 1 6.92 0.20 9.95
C TRP A 1 5.51 -0.29 9.61
N LEU A 2 4.98 -1.24 10.38
CA LEU A 2 3.58 -1.67 10.31
C LEU A 2 2.79 -0.78 11.29
N PRO A 3 1.69 -0.13 10.88
CA PRO A 3 0.85 0.57 11.84
C PRO A 3 0.37 -0.43 12.90
N CYS A 4 0.26 0.03 14.15
CA CYS A 4 -0.30 -0.78 15.25
C CYS A 4 -1.62 -1.44 14.79
N ARG A 5 -1.85 -2.69 15.22
CA ARG A 5 -3.04 -3.48 14.82
C ARG A 5 -4.35 -2.71 15.03
N VAL A 6 -4.40 -1.85 16.05
CA VAL A 6 -5.53 -0.95 16.34
C VAL A 6 -5.75 0.05 15.20
N ALA A 7 -4.69 0.75 14.76
CA ALA A 7 -4.76 1.71 13.65
C ALA A 7 -5.13 1.04 12.33
N SER A 8 -4.59 -0.14 12.02
CA SER A 8 -4.98 -0.87 10.80
C SER A 8 -6.47 -1.26 10.80
N ARG A 9 -7.01 -1.68 11.95
CA ARG A 9 -8.44 -1.99 12.12
C ARG A 9 -9.30 -0.73 12.02
N ALA A 10 -8.88 0.38 12.64
CA ALA A 10 -9.57 1.66 12.56
C ALA A 10 -9.65 2.15 11.10
N LEU A 11 -8.53 2.12 10.38
CA LEU A 11 -8.48 2.47 8.95
C LEU A 11 -9.43 1.61 8.12
N THR A 12 -9.40 0.29 8.31
CA THR A 12 -10.32 -0.62 7.60
C THR A 12 -11.77 -0.29 7.93
N SER A 13 -12.09 -0.04 9.21
CA SER A 13 -13.43 0.33 9.66
C SER A 13 -13.93 1.62 9.01
N VAL A 14 -13.07 2.64 8.91
CA VAL A 14 -13.39 3.89 8.22
C VAL A 14 -13.68 3.62 6.75
N ILE A 15 -12.77 2.95 6.03
CA ILE A 15 -12.96 2.63 4.61
C ILE A 15 -14.29 1.89 4.40
N THR A 16 -14.53 0.80 5.14
CA THR A 16 -15.76 0.01 4.96
C THR A 16 -17.05 0.75 5.32
N SER A 17 -16.98 1.76 6.20
CA SER A 17 -18.17 2.50 6.64
C SER A 17 -18.46 3.75 5.80
N GLN A 18 -17.44 4.33 5.17
CA GLN A 18 -17.53 5.60 4.46
C GLN A 18 -17.49 5.44 2.93
N TYR A 19 -17.27 4.23 2.42
CA TYR A 19 -17.23 3.96 1.00
C TYR A 19 -18.64 3.93 0.40
N VAL A 20 -19.14 5.10 0.01
CA VAL A 20 -20.52 5.29 -0.48
C VAL A 20 -20.62 5.57 -1.98
N ASP A 21 -19.51 5.88 -2.64
CA ASP A 21 -19.45 6.16 -4.10
C ASP A 21 -18.42 5.26 -4.78
N PRO A 22 -18.51 5.06 -6.12
CA PRO A 22 -17.71 4.08 -6.84
C PRO A 22 -16.29 4.58 -7.16
N TYR A 23 -15.47 4.82 -6.13
CA TYR A 23 -14.08 5.28 -6.28
C TYR A 23 -13.12 4.16 -6.74
N PRO A 24 -12.66 4.11 -8.01
CA PRO A 24 -11.85 2.99 -8.50
C PRO A 24 -10.45 2.89 -7.89
N SER A 25 -9.99 3.96 -7.21
CA SER A 25 -8.70 4.05 -6.52
C SER A 25 -8.77 5.10 -5.41
N TRP A 26 -7.78 5.11 -4.51
CA TRP A 26 -7.68 6.12 -3.45
C TRP A 26 -7.56 7.54 -3.99
N GLY A 27 -6.80 7.73 -5.07
CA GLY A 27 -6.64 9.04 -5.71
C GLY A 27 -7.87 9.53 -6.47
N ALA A 28 -8.89 8.68 -6.66
CA ALA A 28 -10.18 9.08 -7.22
C ALA A 28 -11.15 9.63 -6.16
N ILE A 29 -10.81 9.52 -4.88
CA ILE A 29 -11.62 10.05 -3.78
C ILE A 29 -11.37 11.55 -3.67
N PRO A 30 -12.41 12.40 -3.65
CA PRO A 30 -12.26 13.84 -3.44
C PRO A 30 -11.51 14.14 -2.14
N GLU A 31 -10.66 15.17 -2.16
CA GLU A 31 -9.85 15.54 -1.00
C GLU A 31 -10.71 15.77 0.26
N LEU A 32 -11.81 16.53 0.13
CA LEU A 32 -12.76 16.76 1.23
C LEU A 32 -13.35 15.46 1.80
N THR A 33 -13.54 14.44 0.96
CA THR A 33 -14.02 13.13 1.41
C THR A 33 -12.91 12.39 2.17
N LEU A 34 -11.66 12.44 1.70
CA LEU A 34 -10.51 11.88 2.40
C LEU A 34 -10.24 12.56 3.74
N GLU A 35 -10.47 13.88 3.84
CA GLU A 35 -10.37 14.61 5.10
C GLU A 35 -11.42 14.13 6.12
N ARG A 36 -12.68 13.98 5.69
CA ARG A 36 -13.72 13.38 6.54
C ARG A 36 -13.37 11.96 6.99
N TRP A 37 -12.73 11.17 6.13
CA TRP A 37 -12.27 9.84 6.51
C TRP A 37 -11.13 9.91 7.53
N PHE A 38 -10.23 10.88 7.38
CA PHE A 38 -9.16 11.12 8.34
C PHE A 38 -9.68 11.57 9.71
N ASP A 39 -10.68 12.44 9.76
CA ASP A 39 -11.33 12.86 11.01
C ASP A 39 -11.96 11.67 11.74
N LYS A 40 -12.72 10.83 11.02
CA LYS A 40 -13.31 9.59 11.58
C LYS A 40 -12.27 8.56 12.00
N PHE A 41 -11.09 8.60 11.38
CA PHE A 41 -9.96 7.79 11.81
C PHE A 41 -9.41 8.31 13.14
N GLY A 42 -9.29 9.63 13.31
CA GLY A 42 -8.90 10.30 14.56
C GLY A 42 -9.85 10.07 15.73
N GLU A 43 -11.14 9.88 15.49
CA GLU A 43 -12.08 9.46 16.54
C GLU A 43 -11.77 8.07 17.13
N LYS A 44 -11.04 7.22 16.39
CA LYS A 44 -10.77 5.82 16.75
C LYS A 44 -9.35 5.59 17.28
N VAL A 45 -8.44 6.52 17.05
CA VAL A 45 -7.03 6.40 17.44
C VAL A 45 -6.47 7.76 17.87
N ALA A 46 -5.61 7.75 18.88
CA ALA A 46 -5.01 8.96 19.41
C ALA A 46 -3.56 9.13 18.92
N TRP A 47 -3.15 10.38 18.71
CA TRP A 47 -1.78 10.78 18.46
C TRP A 47 -1.55 12.21 19.00
N LEU A 48 -0.29 12.58 19.21
CA LEU A 48 0.06 13.95 19.58
C LEU A 48 -0.09 14.90 18.38
N PRO A 49 -0.60 16.14 18.55
CA PRO A 49 -0.82 17.07 17.44
C PRO A 49 0.42 17.33 16.56
N GLU A 50 1.62 17.29 17.15
CA GLU A 50 2.90 17.42 16.45
C GLU A 50 3.11 16.37 15.33
N HIS A 51 2.50 15.18 15.47
CA HIS A 51 2.59 14.11 14.48
C HIS A 51 1.49 14.19 13.42
N ASN A 52 0.58 15.17 13.46
CA ASN A 52 -0.61 15.19 12.59
C ASN A 52 -0.27 15.07 11.10
N PHE A 53 0.75 15.80 10.63
CA PHE A 53 1.21 15.74 9.24
C PHE A 53 1.74 14.34 8.88
N GLN A 54 2.59 13.76 9.73
CA GLN A 54 3.14 12.42 9.52
C GLN A 54 2.04 11.35 9.53
N ILE A 55 1.09 11.45 10.46
CA ILE A 55 -0.06 10.55 10.56
C ILE A 55 -0.99 10.69 9.34
N LYS A 56 -1.25 11.90 8.84
CA LYS A 56 -2.03 12.11 7.59
C LYS A 56 -1.34 11.47 6.39
N ASN A 57 -0.01 11.56 6.29
CA ASN A 57 0.75 10.89 5.21
C ASN A 57 0.70 9.35 5.32
N ILE A 58 0.86 8.82 6.52
CA ILE A 58 0.74 7.38 6.80
C ILE A 58 -0.67 6.91 6.48
N PHE A 59 -1.69 7.66 6.89
CA PHE A 59 -3.09 7.36 6.63
C PHE A 59 -3.35 7.25 5.13
N ASN A 60 -2.91 8.22 4.33
CA ASN A 60 -3.06 8.19 2.88
C ASN A 60 -2.31 7.02 2.25
N THR A 61 -1.06 6.78 2.65
CA THR A 61 -0.25 5.69 2.12
C THR A 61 -0.88 4.33 2.42
N LYS A 62 -1.23 4.08 3.69
CA LYS A 62 -1.80 2.81 4.13
C LYS A 62 -3.23 2.63 3.67
N GLY A 63 -4.01 3.71 3.60
CA GLY A 63 -5.36 3.74 3.07
C GLY A 63 -5.38 3.34 1.60
N SER A 64 -4.48 3.92 0.80
CA SER A 64 -4.34 3.60 -0.62
C SER A 64 -4.01 2.13 -0.85
N MET A 65 -3.03 1.59 -0.12
CA MET A 65 -2.71 0.16 -0.17
C MET A 65 -3.91 -0.69 0.24
N ARG A 66 -4.56 -0.36 1.37
CA ARG A 66 -5.65 -1.16 1.93
C ARG A 66 -6.88 -1.20 1.03
N LEU A 67 -7.30 -0.06 0.48
CA LEU A 67 -8.42 0.03 -0.44
C LEU A 67 -8.11 -0.74 -1.74
N SER A 68 -6.90 -0.56 -2.28
CA SER A 68 -6.48 -1.27 -3.50
C SER A 68 -6.53 -2.79 -3.32
N ASP A 69 -6.05 -3.30 -2.18
CA ASP A 69 -6.11 -4.72 -1.86
C ASP A 69 -7.56 -5.21 -1.73
N MET A 70 -8.42 -4.47 -1.03
CA MET A 70 -9.83 -4.82 -0.87
C MET A 70 -10.58 -4.89 -2.21
N LEU A 71 -10.41 -3.88 -3.07
CA LEU A 71 -11.00 -3.85 -4.41
C LEU A 71 -10.41 -4.94 -5.33
N MET A 72 -9.11 -5.23 -5.22
CA MET A 72 -8.48 -6.34 -5.95
C MET A 72 -9.10 -7.69 -5.55
N GLN A 73 -9.26 -7.94 -4.24
CA GLN A 73 -9.86 -9.18 -3.76
C GLN A 73 -11.33 -9.32 -4.19
N ALA A 74 -12.09 -8.23 -4.14
CA ALA A 74 -13.47 -8.20 -4.63
C ALA A 74 -13.55 -8.55 -6.12
N ARG A 75 -12.70 -7.94 -6.95
CA ARG A 75 -12.58 -8.25 -8.39
C ARG A 75 -12.18 -9.69 -8.66
N LYS A 76 -11.20 -10.21 -7.91
CA LYS A 76 -10.73 -11.60 -8.06
C LYS A 76 -11.85 -12.60 -7.78
N LYS A 77 -12.69 -12.32 -6.76
CA LYS A 77 -13.83 -13.15 -6.38
C LYS A 77 -15.08 -12.90 -7.22
N ARG A 78 -15.13 -11.81 -7.99
CA ARG A 78 -16.31 -11.34 -8.75
C ARG A 78 -17.57 -11.33 -7.90
N LYS A 79 -17.43 -10.88 -6.65
CA LYS A 79 -18.53 -10.86 -5.67
C LYS A 79 -18.52 -9.52 -4.95
N CYS A 80 -19.68 -8.87 -4.91
CA CYS A 80 -19.91 -7.67 -4.12
C CYS A 80 -19.55 -7.95 -2.64
N PRO A 81 -18.62 -7.18 -2.05
CA PRO A 81 -18.30 -7.30 -0.63
C PRO A 81 -19.45 -6.81 0.26
N THR A 82 -19.58 -7.39 1.46
CA THR A 82 -20.65 -7.03 2.43
C THR A 82 -20.63 -5.59 2.92
N TRP A 83 -19.51 -4.88 2.74
CA TRP A 83 -19.33 -3.49 3.14
C TRP A 83 -19.65 -2.49 2.02
N MET A 84 -19.97 -2.97 0.82
CA MET A 84 -20.26 -2.14 -0.34
C MET A 84 -21.71 -2.32 -0.77
N GLY A 85 -22.40 -1.23 -1.08
CA GLY A 85 -23.75 -1.29 -1.64
C GLY A 85 -23.74 -1.85 -3.07
N GLU A 86 -24.82 -2.52 -3.47
CA GLU A 86 -24.94 -3.14 -4.80
C GLU A 86 -24.87 -2.11 -5.93
N THR A 87 -25.46 -0.92 -5.76
CA THR A 87 -25.37 0.17 -6.74
C THR A 87 -23.93 0.61 -6.97
N VAL A 88 -23.19 0.83 -5.87
CA VAL A 88 -21.76 1.22 -5.91
C VAL A 88 -20.92 0.14 -6.58
N TRP A 89 -21.21 -1.13 -6.28
CA TRP A 89 -20.55 -2.27 -6.91
C TRP A 89 -20.79 -2.30 -8.43
N ASN A 90 -22.04 -2.16 -8.86
CA ASN A 90 -22.40 -2.18 -10.28
C ASN A 90 -21.71 -1.03 -11.05
N ASP A 91 -21.62 0.15 -10.44
CA ASP A 91 -20.93 1.28 -11.07
C ASP A 91 -19.41 1.09 -11.12
N LEU A 92 -18.81 0.50 -10.08
CA LEU A 92 -17.41 0.08 -10.12
C LEU A 92 -17.14 -0.96 -11.20
N GLU A 93 -18.04 -1.92 -11.38
CA GLU A 93 -17.90 -2.92 -12.45
C GLU A 93 -17.91 -2.27 -13.83
N LYS A 94 -18.79 -1.29 -14.07
CA LYS A 94 -18.77 -0.50 -15.32
C LYS A 94 -17.42 0.20 -15.51
N ILE A 95 -16.90 0.86 -14.49
CA ILE A 95 -15.59 1.53 -14.53
C ILE A 95 -14.46 0.53 -14.86
N TRP A 96 -14.46 -0.65 -14.23
CA TRP A 96 -13.43 -1.66 -14.49
C TRP A 96 -13.57 -2.34 -15.86
N MET A 97 -14.77 -2.34 -16.43
CA MET A 97 -15.01 -2.87 -17.77
C MET A 97 -14.61 -1.88 -18.87
N ASP A 98 -14.49 -0.59 -18.54
CA ASP A 98 -14.05 0.45 -19.46
C ASP A 98 -12.71 0.08 -20.14
N PRO A 99 -12.60 0.20 -21.47
CA PRO A 99 -11.39 -0.13 -22.21
C PRO A 99 -10.16 0.69 -21.76
N SER A 100 -10.35 1.96 -21.39
CA SER A 100 -9.25 2.84 -20.94
C SER A 100 -8.71 2.36 -19.60
N PHE A 101 -9.59 2.00 -18.67
CA PHE A 101 -9.20 1.41 -17.39
C PHE A 101 -8.43 0.09 -17.59
N LYS A 102 -8.96 -0.81 -18.44
CA LYS A 102 -8.29 -2.09 -18.77
C LYS A 102 -6.92 -1.86 -19.40
N LYS A 103 -6.78 -0.88 -20.29
CA LYS A 103 -5.50 -0.51 -20.92
C LYS A 103 -4.46 -0.12 -19.88
N ILE A 104 -4.81 0.78 -18.96
CA ILE A 104 -3.92 1.23 -17.88
C ILE A 104 -3.55 0.06 -16.96
N SER A 105 -4.54 -0.72 -16.54
CA SER A 105 -4.34 -1.89 -15.66
C SER A 105 -3.40 -2.93 -16.30
N ASN A 106 -3.60 -3.24 -17.58
CA ASN A 106 -2.76 -4.18 -18.32
C ASN A 106 -1.33 -3.64 -18.51
N GLN A 107 -1.17 -2.34 -18.77
CA GLN A 107 0.14 -1.72 -18.86
C GLN A 107 0.87 -1.77 -17.51
N ALA A 108 0.20 -1.41 -16.41
CA ALA A 108 0.78 -1.49 -15.07
C ALA A 108 1.14 -2.94 -14.69
N LYS A 109 0.35 -3.94 -15.10
CA LYS A 109 0.69 -5.36 -14.96
C LYS A 109 1.96 -5.72 -15.72
N LYS A 110 2.07 -5.32 -16.99
CA LYS A 110 3.27 -5.55 -17.82
C LYS A 110 4.50 -4.87 -17.21
N ASN A 111 4.38 -3.63 -16.74
CA ASN A 111 5.48 -2.90 -16.10
C ASN A 111 5.98 -3.63 -14.85
N ARG A 112 5.08 -4.16 -14.00
CA ARG A 112 5.46 -4.95 -12.81
C ARG A 112 6.08 -6.31 -13.15
N ALA A 113 5.67 -6.94 -14.24
CA ALA A 113 6.22 -8.22 -14.70
C ALA A 113 7.52 -8.04 -15.52
N SER A 114 7.89 -6.81 -15.87
CA SER A 114 9.09 -6.53 -16.63
C SER A 114 10.32 -6.66 -15.74
N SER A 115 11.27 -7.51 -16.16
CA SER A 115 12.61 -7.60 -15.57
C SER A 115 13.53 -6.44 -15.97
N LYS A 116 13.09 -5.56 -16.89
CA LYS A 116 13.87 -4.42 -17.42
C LYS A 116 13.70 -3.12 -16.63
N GLY A 117 12.93 -3.09 -15.54
CA GLY A 117 12.74 -1.91 -14.70
C GLY A 117 13.67 -1.91 -13.49
N GLY A 118 14.19 -0.73 -13.11
CA GLY A 118 15.17 -0.48 -12.02
C GLY A 118 14.70 -0.78 -10.60
N ALA A 119 14.18 -1.98 -10.37
CA ALA A 119 13.85 -2.55 -9.08
C ALA A 119 14.60 -3.87 -8.85
N VAL A 120 15.81 -3.98 -9.39
CA VAL A 120 16.83 -4.87 -8.82
C VAL A 120 17.59 -4.05 -7.78
N HIS A 121 16.91 -3.69 -6.68
CA HIS A 121 17.63 -3.56 -5.42
C HIS A 121 17.96 -4.98 -4.97
N THR A 122 18.95 -5.59 -5.62
CA THR A 122 19.69 -6.75 -5.08
C THR A 122 20.71 -6.28 -4.04
N GLY A 123 20.67 -5.01 -3.63
CA GLY A 123 21.38 -4.54 -2.45
C GLY A 123 20.63 -4.93 -1.19
N GLY A 124 20.31 -6.21 -1.03
CA GLY A 124 19.85 -6.71 0.27
C GLY A 124 20.80 -6.19 1.35
N SER A 125 20.28 -5.89 2.54
CA SER A 125 21.12 -5.62 3.70
C SER A 125 21.93 -6.88 3.98
N ILE A 126 23.17 -6.95 3.49
CA ILE A 126 24.10 -7.99 3.91
C ILE A 126 24.41 -7.74 5.37
N SER A 127 24.24 -8.76 6.20
CA SER A 127 24.68 -8.66 7.59
C SER A 127 26.20 -8.46 7.61
N ILE A 128 26.72 -7.78 8.64
CA ILE A 128 28.17 -7.65 8.83
C ILE A 128 28.86 -9.00 8.73
N ALA A 129 28.30 -10.06 9.33
CA ALA A 129 28.86 -11.40 9.26
C ALA A 129 28.95 -11.94 7.83
N GLU A 130 27.93 -11.71 7.00
CA GLU A 130 27.94 -12.15 5.61
C GLU A 130 28.89 -11.32 4.74
N HIS A 131 29.06 -10.03 5.06
CA HIS A 131 30.09 -9.18 4.46
C HIS A 131 31.50 -9.69 4.83
N THR A 132 31.74 -10.03 6.11
CA THR A 132 33.02 -10.57 6.59
C THR A 132 33.39 -11.87 5.90
N ILE A 133 32.44 -12.81 5.72
CA ILE A 133 32.70 -14.10 5.05
C ILE A 133 33.12 -13.88 3.60
N ARG A 134 32.40 -13.02 2.86
CA ARG A 134 32.72 -12.73 1.45
C ARG A 134 34.08 -12.03 1.33
N LEU A 135 34.37 -11.09 2.23
CA LEU A 135 35.64 -10.39 2.26
C LEU A 135 36.81 -11.33 2.61
N ALA A 136 36.57 -12.34 3.47
CA ALA A 136 37.56 -13.36 3.79
C ALA A 136 37.91 -14.24 2.58
N GLU A 137 36.89 -14.61 1.79
CA GLU A 137 37.05 -15.36 0.55
C GLU A 137 37.80 -14.55 -0.52
N GLU A 138 37.51 -13.25 -0.65
CA GLU A 138 38.21 -12.36 -1.59
C GLU A 138 39.67 -12.11 -1.21
N LEU A 139 39.97 -11.91 0.08
CA LEU A 139 41.32 -11.65 0.57
C LEU A 139 42.15 -12.92 0.76
N GLY A 140 41.51 -14.10 0.78
CA GLY A 140 42.14 -15.38 1.12
C GLY A 140 42.67 -15.46 2.56
N ARG A 141 42.18 -14.57 3.43
CA ARG A 141 42.52 -14.45 4.85
C ARG A 141 41.37 -13.82 5.62
N ASP A 142 41.34 -13.98 6.93
CA ASP A 142 40.37 -13.28 7.76
C ASP A 142 40.54 -11.74 7.66
N PRO A 143 39.45 -10.98 7.43
CA PRO A 143 39.50 -9.52 7.38
C PRO A 143 39.66 -8.94 8.79
N THR A 144 40.33 -7.79 8.89
CA THR A 144 40.38 -7.05 10.15
C THR A 144 39.07 -6.31 10.39
N LEU A 145 38.79 -5.90 11.64
CA LEU A 145 37.58 -5.16 11.95
C LEU A 145 37.45 -3.88 11.13
N ASP A 146 38.55 -3.15 10.93
CA ASP A 146 38.57 -1.92 10.13
C ASP A 146 38.30 -2.15 8.62
N GLU A 147 38.49 -3.38 8.11
CA GLU A 147 38.19 -3.73 6.72
C GLU A 147 36.72 -4.11 6.51
N VAL A 148 36.00 -4.45 7.60
CA VAL A 148 34.60 -4.90 7.56
C VAL A 148 33.60 -3.73 7.65
N PHE A 149 34.03 -2.57 8.15
CA PHE A 149 33.23 -1.34 8.35
C PHE A 149 33.53 -0.26 7.30
#